data_AF-R9L683-F1
#
_entry.id   AF-R9L683-F1
#
_cell.length_a   1.000
_cell.length_b   1.000
_cell.length_c   1.000
_cell.angle_alpha   90.00
_cell.angle_beta   90.00
_cell.angle_gamma   90.00
#
_symmetry.space_group_name_H-M   'P 1'
#
loop_
_entity.id
_entity.type
_entity.pdbx_description
1 polymer ?
#
loop_
_entity_poly.entity_id
_entity_poly.type
_entity_poly.pdbx_seq_one_letter_code
_entity_poly.pdbx_strand_id
1 'polypeptide(L)' 'MSNDEFIITPREDKTVTMSIRIEKILQEQLDELARKSNRSRNEIINMALEYALKNVKFIDSTND' A
#
# COMPACT_ATOMS: atom_id res chain seq x y z
N MET A 1 -7.97 -34.14 -29.42
CA MET A 1 -8.91 -33.05 -29.12
C MET A 1 -8.22 -32.15 -28.12
N SER A 2 -7.96 -30.90 -28.47
CA SER A 2 -7.26 -29.94 -27.60
C SER A 2 -8.27 -29.39 -26.61
N ASN A 3 -8.04 -29.63 -25.32
CA ASN A 3 -8.90 -29.13 -24.24
C ASN A 3 -8.38 -27.75 -23.80
N ASP A 4 -8.72 -26.72 -24.58
CA ASP A 4 -8.45 -25.32 -24.25
C ASP A 4 -9.56 -24.77 -23.35
N GLU A 5 -9.75 -25.37 -22.17
CA GLU A 5 -10.76 -24.93 -21.22
C GLU A 5 -10.26 -23.69 -20.45
N PHE A 6 -10.97 -22.57 -20.61
CA PHE A 6 -10.75 -21.36 -19.84
C PHE A 6 -11.51 -21.43 -18.50
N ILE A 7 -10.82 -21.90 -17.46
CA ILE A 7 -11.41 -22.07 -16.11
C ILE A 7 -11.35 -20.74 -15.35
N ILE A 8 -12.52 -20.24 -14.93
CA ILE A 8 -12.66 -19.03 -14.11
C ILE A 8 -12.79 -19.44 -12.64
N THR A 9 -11.92 -18.90 -11.78
CA THR A 9 -12.01 -19.06 -10.32
C THR A 9 -12.60 -17.81 -9.66
N PRO A 10 -13.27 -17.95 -8.50
CA PRO A 10 -13.69 -16.80 -7.69
C PRO A 10 -12.50 -15.89 -7.38
N ARG A 11 -12.75 -14.58 -7.41
CA ARG A 11 -11.76 -13.56 -7.08
C ARG A 11 -11.54 -13.53 -5.56
N GLU A 12 -10.29 -13.61 -5.11
CA GLU A 12 -9.92 -13.30 -3.73
C GLU A 12 -9.63 -11.81 -3.58
N ASP A 13 -10.45 -11.10 -2.82
CA ASP A 13 -10.24 -9.68 -2.54
C ASP A 13 -9.19 -9.51 -1.42
N LYS A 14 -7.91 -9.47 -1.82
CA LYS A 14 -6.76 -9.31 -0.90
C LYS A 14 -6.44 -7.86 -0.57
N THR A 15 -7.11 -6.90 -1.21
CA THR A 15 -6.82 -5.48 -1.07
C THR A 15 -8.09 -4.71 -0.70
N VAL A 16 -7.94 -3.72 0.17
CA VAL A 16 -9.00 -2.81 0.57
C VAL A 16 -8.61 -1.40 0.16
N THR A 17 -9.55 -0.66 -0.43
CA THR A 17 -9.36 0.76 -0.74
C THR A 17 -9.63 1.59 0.51
N MET A 18 -8.67 2.43 0.89
CA MET A 18 -8.83 3.41 1.97
C MET A 18 -8.72 4.83 1.41
N SER A 19 -9.53 5.75 1.92
CA SER A 19 -9.44 7.19 1.62
C SER A 19 -8.84 7.91 2.81
N ILE A 20 -7.74 8.65 2.59
CA ILE A 20 -7.04 9.42 3.61
C ILE A 20 -6.91 10.88 3.18
N ARG A 21 -6.91 11.80 4.14
CA ARG A 21 -6.57 13.21 3.92
C ARG A 21 -5.13 13.43 4.33
N ILE A 22 -4.31 13.96 3.42
CA ILE A 22 -2.90 14.28 3.66
C ILE A 22 -2.62 15.72 3.27
N GLU A 23 -1.52 16.26 3.79
CA GLU A 23 -1.03 17.56 3.38
C GLU A 23 -0.54 17.54 1.93
N LYS A 24 -0.69 18.67 1.24
CA LYS A 24 -0.27 18.81 -0.17
C LYS A 24 1.23 18.52 -0.37
N ILE A 25 2.07 18.95 0.58
CA ILE A 25 3.52 18.75 0.52
C ILE A 25 3.86 17.25 0.55
N LEU A 26 3.17 16.47 1.39
CA LEU A 26 3.38 15.02 1.46
C LEU A 26 2.98 14.34 0.14
N GLN A 27 1.88 14.79 -0.48
CA GLN A 27 1.48 14.29 -1.79
C GLN A 27 2.56 14.57 -2.85
N GLU A 28 3.11 15.79 -2.89
CA GLU A 28 4.15 16.18 -3.84
C GLU A 28 5.44 15.33 -3.68
N GLN A 29 5.81 15.01 -2.44
CA GLN A 29 6.94 14.13 -2.15
C GLN A 29 6.69 12.69 -2.64
N LEU A 30 5.48 12.16 -2.43
CA LEU A 30 5.09 10.84 -2.94
C LEU A 30 5.08 10.82 -4.48
N ASP A 31 4.59 11.87 -5.13
CA ASP A 31 4.58 12.02 -6.58
C ASP A 31 6.02 12.06 -7.15
N GLU A 32 6.94 12.77 -6.48
CA GLU A 32 8.34 12.82 -6.88
C GLU A 32 9.03 11.45 -6.76
N LEU A 33 8.79 10.72 -5.66
CA LEU A 33 9.31 9.38 -5.43
C LEU A 33 8.77 8.38 -6.46
N ALA A 34 7.48 8.43 -6.75
CA ALA A 34 6.84 7.62 -7.79
C ALA A 34 7.52 7.86 -9.16
N ARG A 35 7.73 9.13 -9.53
CA ARG A 35 8.40 9.51 -10.78
C ARG A 35 9.84 8.99 -10.86
N LYS A 36 10.63 9.15 -9.78
CA LYS A 36 12.04 8.73 -9.74
C LYS A 36 12.21 7.21 -9.74
N SER A 37 11.29 6.49 -9.12
CA SER A 37 11.36 5.03 -8.97
C SER A 37 10.66 4.25 -10.08
N ASN A 38 9.94 4.94 -10.97
CA ASN A 38 9.06 4.33 -11.97
C ASN A 38 8.04 3.36 -11.34
N ARG A 39 7.49 3.74 -10.17
CA ARG A 39 6.44 3.02 -9.44
C ARG A 39 5.20 3.88 -9.30
N SER A 40 4.06 3.24 -9.10
CA SER A 40 2.83 3.95 -8.79
C SER A 40 2.89 4.55 -7.38
N ARG A 41 2.10 5.61 -7.15
CA ARG A 41 1.96 6.23 -5.83
C ARG A 41 1.45 5.24 -4.79
N ASN A 42 0.49 4.39 -5.17
CA ASN A 42 -0.06 3.38 -4.28
C ASN A 42 1.00 2.36 -3.85
N GLU A 43 1.91 1.96 -4.73
CA GLU A 43 3.04 1.10 -4.36
C GLU A 43 3.98 1.80 -3.37
N ILE A 44 4.33 3.06 -3.62
CA ILE A 44 5.19 3.83 -2.70
C ILE A 44 4.51 4.00 -1.34
N ILE A 45 3.21 4.31 -1.31
CA ILE A 45 2.42 4.44 -0.08
C ILE A 45 2.41 3.11 0.67
N ASN A 46 2.14 1.98 -0.01
CA ASN A 46 2.15 0.66 0.64
C ASN A 46 3.52 0.32 1.22
N MET A 47 4.61 0.56 0.48
CA MET A 47 5.96 0.34 0.99
C MET A 47 6.27 1.21 2.21
N ALA A 48 5.85 2.47 2.19
CA ALA A 48 6.02 3.40 3.31
C ALA A 48 5.21 2.96 4.53
N LEU A 49 3.97 2.52 4.34
CA LEU A 49 3.11 2.01 5.42
C LEU A 49 3.65 0.71 6.01
N GLU A 50 4.10 -0.24 5.18
CA GLU A 50 4.76 -1.47 5.66
C GLU A 50 6.01 -1.17 6.47
N TYR A 51 6.84 -0.23 6.00
CA TYR A 51 8.02 0.19 6.73
C TYR A 51 7.63 0.84 8.06
N ALA A 52 6.65 1.77 8.05
CA ALA A 52 6.19 2.44 9.26
C ALA A 52 5.65 1.42 10.29
N LEU A 53 4.84 0.46 9.86
CA LEU A 53 4.29 -0.58 10.74
C LEU A 53 5.35 -1.51 11.32
N LYS A 54 6.45 -1.78 10.60
CA LYS A 54 7.58 -2.57 11.11
C LYS A 54 8.39 -1.82 12.17
N ASN A 55 8.38 -0.49 12.13
CA ASN A 55 9.24 0.34 12.97
C ASN A 55 8.48 1.11 14.06
N VAL A 56 7.15 1.19 13.97
CA VAL A 56 6.33 1.86 14.97
C VAL A 56 6.41 1.10 16.30
N LYS A 57 6.67 1.84 17.37
CA LYS A 57 6.58 1.32 18.73
C LYS A 57 5.36 1.95 19.38
N PHE A 58 4.45 1.10 19.85
CA PHE A 58 3.39 1.52 20.73
C PHE A 58 3.91 1.49 22.17
N ILE A 59 3.87 2.63 22.86
CA ILE A 59 4.14 2.69 24.29
C ILE A 59 2.78 2.84 24.95
N ASP A 60 2.33 1.79 25.63
CA ASP A 60 1.16 1.86 26.49
C ASP A 60 1.56 2.61 27.76
N SER A 61 0.88 3.70 28.08
CA SER A 61 1.04 4.42 29.34
C SER A 61 0.35 3.64 30.46
N THR A 62 0.80 2.42 30.71
CA THR A 62 0.51 1.66 31.92
C THR A 62 1.78 0.94 32.37
N ASN A 63 2.69 1.71 32.95
CA ASN A 63 3.23 1.47 34.30
C ASN A 63 4.17 2.61 34.71
N ASP A 64 4.09 2.93 36.00
CA ASP A 64 4.72 4.01 36.77
C ASP A 64 6.24 4.20 36.61
#